data_AF-A0A936H011-F1
#
_entry.id   AF-A0A936H011-F1
#
_cell.length_a   1.000
_cell.length_b   1.000
_cell.length_c   1.000
_cell.angle_alpha   90.00
_cell.angle_beta   90.00
_cell.angle_gamma   90.00
#
_symmetry.space_group_name_H-M   'P 1'
#
loop_
_entity.id
_entity.type
_entity.pdbx_description
1 polymer ?
#
loop_
_entity_poly.entity_id
_entity_poly.type
_entity_poly.pdbx_seq_one_letter_code
_entity_poly.pdbx_strand_id
1 'polypeptide(L)'
;MNPKVELRDELRALSPLLEQLKSGKEGFQVPETYFQNLEGELLERIQQQERRTPVRTPWWQPLLEQWQLLLQPRYALALASVLVLVAAGGYLIVRTAPGAEPCQDIACLTVEEVRSYIETNIHDFDTRTILDAGGAGDAFDDVGLPSSVFEEGELNEDELLDALESLDPEDLETLF
;
A
#
# COMPACT_ATOMS: atom_id res chain seq x y z
N MET A 1 -50.24 42.11 14.34
CA MET A 1 -49.10 41.49 15.05
C MET A 1 -47.95 42.48 15.16
N ASN A 2 -47.12 42.35 16.20
CA ASN A 2 -45.98 43.25 16.45
C ASN A 2 -44.68 42.53 16.01
N PRO A 3 -43.99 42.99 14.96
CA PRO A 3 -42.91 42.24 14.29
C PRO A 3 -41.70 41.95 15.19
N LYS A 4 -41.54 42.72 16.28
CA LYS A 4 -40.45 42.50 17.26
C LYS A 4 -40.68 41.28 18.15
N VAL A 5 -41.93 40.81 18.29
CA VAL A 5 -42.28 39.66 19.14
C VAL A 5 -41.96 38.37 18.39
N GLU A 6 -42.42 38.26 17.14
CA GLU A 6 -42.14 37.13 16.25
C GLU A 6 -40.63 36.89 16.09
N LEU A 7 -39.84 37.95 15.85
CA LEU A 7 -38.40 37.83 15.70
C LEU A 7 -37.69 37.29 16.95
N ARG A 8 -38.20 37.57 18.15
CA ARG A 8 -37.61 37.06 19.40
C ARG A 8 -37.98 35.60 19.63
N ASP A 9 -39.20 35.23 19.29
CA ASP A 9 -39.69 33.86 19.41
C ASP A 9 -38.96 32.94 18.42
N GLU A 10 -38.72 33.41 17.19
CA GLU A 10 -37.88 32.72 16.21
C GLU A 10 -36.41 32.63 16.65
N LEU A 11 -35.83 33.71 17.18
CA LEU A 11 -34.45 33.68 17.68
C LEU A 11 -34.29 32.71 18.85
N ARG A 12 -35.29 32.67 19.75
CA ARG A 12 -35.31 31.76 20.91
C ARG A 12 -35.34 30.30 20.45
N ALA A 13 -36.12 30.00 19.42
CA ALA A 13 -36.22 28.66 18.85
C ALA A 13 -34.91 28.22 18.17
N LEU A 14 -34.21 29.14 17.48
CA LEU A 14 -32.99 28.83 16.73
C LEU A 14 -31.71 28.87 17.59
N SER A 15 -31.62 29.82 18.53
CA SER A 15 -30.46 29.98 19.40
C SER A 15 -30.83 30.69 20.71
N PRO A 16 -31.11 29.92 21.79
CA PRO A 16 -31.42 30.51 23.09
C PRO A 16 -30.24 31.31 23.67
N LEU A 17 -29.01 31.01 23.25
CA LEU A 17 -27.78 31.70 23.69
C LEU A 17 -27.72 33.14 23.13
N LEU A 18 -28.04 33.32 21.85
CA LEU A 18 -28.07 34.65 21.22
C LEU A 18 -29.17 35.55 21.82
N GLU A 19 -30.30 34.97 22.19
CA GLU A 19 -31.37 35.70 22.86
C GLU A 19 -30.93 36.23 24.24
N GLN A 20 -30.20 35.42 25.01
CA GLN A 20 -29.64 35.82 26.30
C GLN A 20 -28.61 36.94 26.15
N LEU A 21 -27.76 36.87 25.11
CA LEU A 21 -26.76 37.91 24.82
C LEU A 21 -27.41 39.27 24.47
N LYS A 22 -28.51 39.26 23.71
CA LYS A 22 -29.25 40.47 23.31
C LYS A 22 -30.02 41.11 24.48
N SER A 23 -30.38 40.31 25.48
CA SER A 23 -31.24 40.74 26.60
C SER A 23 -30.45 41.34 27.77
N GLY A 24 -29.13 41.15 27.83
CA GLY A 24 -28.26 41.78 28.81
C GLY A 24 -28.08 43.28 28.54
N LYS A 25 -28.41 44.13 29.51
CA LYS A 25 -28.22 45.60 29.42
C LYS A 25 -26.74 46.02 29.42
N GLU A 26 -25.83 45.09 29.68
CA GLU A 26 -24.37 45.25 29.66
C GLU A 26 -23.77 44.43 28.50
N GLY A 27 -24.30 44.62 27.29
CA GLY A 27 -23.83 43.93 26.10
C GLY A 27 -22.46 44.44 25.64
N PHE A 28 -21.70 43.57 24.96
CA PHE A 28 -20.48 43.94 24.26
C PHE A 28 -20.81 44.99 23.17
N GLN A 29 -20.44 46.25 23.41
CA GLN A 29 -20.65 47.33 22.45
C GLN A 29 -19.52 47.32 21.43
N VAL A 30 -19.85 46.94 20.20
CA VAL A 30 -18.91 47.03 19.08
C VAL A 30 -18.97 48.43 18.45
N PRO A 31 -17.83 49.00 18.04
CA PRO A 31 -17.82 50.18 17.19
C PRO A 31 -18.59 49.94 15.88
N GLU A 32 -19.23 50.99 15.33
CA GLU A 32 -20.04 50.88 14.11
C GLU A 32 -19.25 50.33 12.91
N THR A 33 -17.94 50.57 12.87
CA THR A 33 -17.04 50.15 11.79
C THR A 33 -16.36 48.80 12.04
N TYR A 34 -16.64 48.11 13.16
CA TYR A 34 -15.95 46.87 13.52
C TYR A 34 -16.12 45.79 12.45
N PHE A 35 -17.36 45.46 12.09
CA PHE A 35 -17.64 44.44 11.08
C PHE A 35 -17.36 44.91 9.65
N GLN A 36 -17.34 46.23 9.40
CA GLN A 36 -17.00 46.80 8.09
C GLN A 36 -15.52 46.62 7.75
N ASN A 37 -14.64 46.79 8.74
CA ASN A 37 -13.19 46.65 8.54
C ASN A 37 -12.69 45.21 8.74
N LEU A 38 -13.46 44.38 9.46
CA LEU A 38 -13.08 43.00 9.79
C LEU A 38 -12.77 42.14 8.55
N GLU A 39 -13.55 42.26 7.48
CA GLU A 39 -13.35 41.50 6.25
C GLU A 39 -11.99 41.84 5.61
N GLY A 40 -11.69 43.13 5.48
CA GLY A 40 -10.41 43.61 4.94
C GLY A 40 -9.23 43.17 5.80
N GLU A 41 -9.33 43.30 7.12
CA GLU A 41 -8.30 42.86 8.05
C GLU A 41 -8.07 41.34 8.01
N LEU A 42 -9.13 40.54 7.85
CA LEU A 42 -9.01 39.08 7.74
C LEU A 42 -8.29 38.67 6.45
N LEU A 43 -8.71 39.23 5.32
CA LEU A 43 -8.09 38.97 4.02
C LEU A 43 -6.61 39.38 4.00
N GLU A 44 -6.29 40.53 4.60
CA GLU A 44 -4.91 40.98 4.72
C GLU A 44 -4.07 40.01 5.57
N ARG A 45 -4.59 39.55 6.70
CA ARG A 45 -3.91 38.58 7.56
C ARG A 45 -3.67 37.24 6.86
N ILE A 46 -4.65 36.75 6.09
CA ILE A 46 -4.51 35.52 5.31
C ILE A 46 -3.39 35.68 4.26
N GLN A 47 -3.40 36.78 3.50
CA GLN A 47 -2.36 37.04 2.50
C GLN A 47 -0.97 37.22 3.11
N GLN A 48 -0.87 37.87 4.27
CA GLN A 48 0.39 38.00 5.02
C GLN A 48 0.89 36.63 5.51
N GLN A 49 0.00 35.72 5.88
CA GLN A 49 0.36 34.35 6.28
C GLN A 49 0.86 33.52 5.09
N GLU A 50 0.22 33.65 3.92
CA GLU A 50 0.66 32.96 2.69
C GLU A 50 2.03 33.44 2.18
N ARG A 51 2.30 34.75 2.28
CA ARG A 51 3.61 35.33 1.93
C ARG A 51 4.74 34.92 2.88
N ARG A 52 4.42 34.40 4.06
CA ARG A 52 5.39 33.86 5.03
C ARG A 52 5.67 32.37 4.83
N THR A 53 5.25 31.79 3.70
CA THR A 53 5.78 30.47 3.34
C THR A 53 7.30 30.57 3.23
N PRO A 54 8.07 29.87 4.07
CA PRO A 54 9.52 29.88 3.95
C PRO A 54 9.83 29.39 2.53
N VAL A 55 10.64 30.15 1.81
CA VAL A 55 11.20 29.71 0.53
C VAL A 55 11.77 28.33 0.80
N ARG A 56 11.13 27.30 0.26
CA ARG A 56 11.60 25.92 0.35
C ARG A 56 12.91 25.89 -0.43
N THR A 57 14.02 26.11 0.26
CA THR A 57 15.33 25.85 -0.28
C THR A 57 15.39 24.35 -0.54
N PRO A 58 15.60 23.89 -1.78
CA PRO A 58 15.78 22.48 -2.03
C PRO A 58 16.93 21.99 -1.17
N TRP A 59 16.74 20.84 -0.51
CA TRP A 59 17.71 20.24 0.41
C TRP A 59 19.09 19.96 -0.24
N TRP A 60 19.13 19.94 -1.57
CA TRP A 60 20.33 19.78 -2.37
C TRP A 60 21.16 21.07 -2.53
N GLN A 61 20.63 22.24 -2.18
CA GLN A 61 21.36 23.52 -2.28
C GLN A 61 22.64 23.54 -1.42
N PRO A 62 22.61 23.22 -0.11
CA PRO A 62 23.83 23.15 0.68
C PRO A 62 24.77 22.02 0.24
N LEU A 63 24.23 20.96 -0.36
CA LEU A 63 25.03 19.85 -0.88
C LEU A 63 25.89 20.31 -2.06
N LEU A 64 25.29 20.98 -3.05
CA LEU A 64 25.96 21.43 -4.27
C LEU A 64 27.09 22.44 -3.99
N GLU A 65 26.93 23.31 -3.00
CA GLU A 65 27.99 24.24 -2.56
C GLU A 65 29.21 23.53 -1.96
N GLN A 66 29.03 22.33 -1.39
CA GLN A 66 30.13 21.51 -0.87
C GLN A 66 30.84 20.74 -2.00
N TRP A 67 30.14 20.36 -3.09
CA TRP A 67 30.70 19.59 -4.21
C TRP A 67 31.75 20.35 -5.04
N GLN A 68 31.64 21.67 -5.17
CA GLN A 68 32.63 22.50 -5.88
C GLN A 68 34.02 22.51 -5.21
N LEU A 69 34.08 22.33 -3.89
CA LEU A 69 35.35 22.21 -3.16
C LEU A 69 35.99 20.83 -3.39
N LEU A 70 35.16 19.80 -3.50
CA LEU A 70 35.59 18.44 -3.78
C LEU A 70 36.09 18.26 -5.22
N LEU A 71 35.50 19.00 -6.18
CA LEU A 71 35.89 19.02 -7.60
C LEU A 71 37.05 19.98 -7.94
N GLN A 72 37.76 20.50 -6.93
CA GLN A 72 38.94 21.33 -7.21
C GLN A 72 40.05 20.51 -7.90
N PRO A 73 40.76 21.10 -8.88
CA PRO A 73 41.73 20.38 -9.72
C PRO A 73 42.91 19.80 -8.91
N ARG A 74 43.14 20.29 -7.69
CA ARG A 74 44.21 19.82 -6.80
C ARG A 74 43.94 18.43 -6.20
N TYR A 75 42.67 18.06 -6.00
CA TYR A 75 42.28 16.76 -5.43
C TYR A 75 41.86 15.73 -6.48
N ALA A 76 41.67 16.15 -7.74
CA ALA A 76 41.29 15.29 -8.84
C ALA A 76 42.27 14.12 -9.08
N LEU A 77 43.58 14.38 -8.99
CA LEU A 77 44.60 13.33 -9.18
C LEU A 77 44.66 12.33 -8.03
N ALA A 78 44.43 12.78 -6.79
CA ALA A 78 44.42 11.92 -5.61
C ALA A 78 43.18 11.02 -5.56
N LEU A 79 42.01 11.53 -5.93
CA LEU A 79 40.79 10.72 -6.00
C LEU A 79 40.80 9.73 -7.17
N ALA A 80 41.37 10.11 -8.32
CA ALA A 80 41.51 9.20 -9.46
C ALA A 80 42.39 7.99 -9.12
N SER A 81 43.50 8.18 -8.40
CA SER A 81 44.36 7.05 -8.00
C SER A 81 43.68 6.12 -6.99
N VAL A 82 42.94 6.68 -6.03
CA VAL A 82 42.16 5.88 -5.06
C VAL A 82 41.05 5.11 -5.77
N LEU A 83 40.31 5.72 -6.70
CA LEU A 83 39.28 5.04 -7.47
C LEU A 83 39.85 3.92 -8.34
N VAL A 84 41.01 4.13 -8.96
CA VAL A 84 41.71 3.08 -9.72
C VAL A 84 42.12 1.93 -8.80
N LEU A 85 42.61 2.20 -7.59
CA LEU A 85 42.98 1.16 -6.62
C LEU A 85 41.76 0.40 -6.10
N VAL A 86 40.65 1.08 -5.82
CA VAL A 86 39.39 0.45 -5.41
C VAL A 86 38.80 -0.39 -6.55
N ALA A 87 38.82 0.12 -7.78
CA ALA A 87 38.36 -0.60 -8.95
C ALA A 87 39.24 -1.83 -9.25
N ALA A 88 40.56 -1.68 -9.20
CA ALA A 88 41.50 -2.79 -9.40
C ALA A 88 41.38 -3.83 -8.27
N GLY A 89 41.27 -3.38 -7.01
CA GLY A 89 41.08 -4.26 -5.85
C GLY A 89 39.74 -4.99 -5.91
N GLY A 90 38.64 -4.28 -6.18
CA GLY A 90 37.33 -4.86 -6.38
C GLY A 90 37.29 -5.83 -7.57
N TYR A 91 37.96 -5.50 -8.67
CA TYR A 91 38.08 -6.38 -9.83
C TYR A 91 38.83 -7.68 -9.52
N LEU A 92 39.93 -7.60 -8.77
CA LEU A 92 40.66 -8.78 -8.32
C LEU A 92 39.82 -9.63 -7.36
N ILE A 93 39.12 -9.00 -6.41
CA ILE A 93 38.23 -9.67 -5.46
C ILE A 93 37.06 -10.34 -6.17
N VAL A 94 36.43 -9.71 -7.16
CA VAL A 94 35.33 -10.32 -7.94
C VAL A 94 35.84 -11.50 -8.78
N ARG A 95 37.08 -11.45 -9.27
CA ARG A 95 37.69 -12.59 -9.99
C ARG A 95 38.09 -13.75 -9.06
N THR A 96 38.49 -13.47 -7.82
CA THR A 96 38.91 -14.50 -6.85
C THR A 96 37.81 -14.90 -5.88
N ALA A 97 36.68 -14.20 -5.90
CA ALA A 97 35.52 -14.61 -5.15
C ALA A 97 35.14 -15.99 -5.68
N PRO A 98 35.19 -17.06 -4.85
CA PRO A 98 34.48 -18.27 -5.20
C PRO A 98 33.06 -17.79 -5.47
N GLY A 99 32.57 -18.02 -6.70
CA GLY A 99 31.23 -17.63 -7.07
C GLY A 99 30.32 -18.05 -5.93
N ALA A 100 29.55 -17.11 -5.38
CA ALA A 100 28.30 -17.49 -4.76
C ALA A 100 27.53 -18.14 -5.91
N GLU A 101 27.74 -19.45 -6.07
CA GLU A 101 27.03 -20.26 -7.04
C GLU A 101 25.56 -19.92 -6.77
N PRO A 102 24.85 -19.31 -7.73
CA PRO A 102 23.42 -19.13 -7.55
C PRO A 102 22.87 -20.51 -7.23
N CYS A 103 22.01 -20.62 -6.21
CA CYS A 103 21.34 -21.87 -5.86
C CYS A 103 20.75 -22.49 -7.12
N GLN A 104 21.46 -23.45 -7.71
CA GLN A 104 21.00 -24.23 -8.85
C GLN A 104 20.27 -25.48 -8.39
N ASP A 105 20.25 -25.74 -7.09
CA ASP A 105 19.62 -26.90 -6.48
C ASP A 105 18.48 -26.47 -5.56
N ILE A 106 17.39 -27.24 -5.55
CA ILE A 106 16.17 -26.95 -4.77
C ILE A 106 16.46 -27.02 -3.27
N ALA A 107 17.51 -27.76 -2.88
CA ALA A 107 17.92 -28.00 -1.49
C ALA A 107 18.38 -26.75 -0.73
N CYS A 108 18.70 -25.65 -1.43
CA CYS A 108 19.17 -24.43 -0.79
C CYS A 108 18.17 -23.25 -0.88
N LEU A 109 16.99 -23.50 -1.43
CA LEU A 109 15.85 -22.59 -1.28
C LEU A 109 15.26 -22.72 0.12
N THR A 110 14.97 -21.59 0.74
CA THR A 110 14.22 -21.59 2.00
C THR A 110 12.74 -21.82 1.73
N VAL A 111 12.03 -22.39 2.72
CA VAL A 111 10.58 -22.60 2.63
C VAL A 111 9.83 -21.28 2.39
N GLU A 112 10.35 -20.17 2.91
CA GLU A 112 9.77 -18.84 2.72
C GLU A 112 9.91 -18.33 1.27
N GLU A 113 11.05 -18.56 0.62
CA GLU A 113 11.26 -18.19 -0.78
C GLU A 113 10.38 -19.02 -1.72
N VAL A 114 10.26 -20.32 -1.46
CA VAL A 114 9.37 -21.22 -2.20
C VAL A 114 7.93 -20.75 -2.07
N ARG A 115 7.49 -20.43 -0.85
CA ARG A 115 6.13 -19.93 -0.58
C ARG A 115 5.87 -18.61 -1.30
N SER A 116 6.79 -17.66 -1.21
CA SER A 116 6.67 -16.36 -1.87
C SER A 116 6.60 -16.49 -3.39
N TYR A 117 7.38 -17.40 -3.98
CA TYR A 117 7.33 -17.67 -5.42
C TYR A 117 6.00 -18.30 -5.83
N ILE A 118 5.50 -19.28 -5.09
CA ILE A 118 4.20 -19.92 -5.37
C ILE A 118 3.08 -18.89 -5.27
N GLU A 119 3.03 -18.09 -4.20
CA GLU A 119 1.98 -17.07 -4.03
C GLU A 119 2.05 -15.98 -5.13
N THR A 120 3.26 -15.59 -5.55
CA THR A 120 3.44 -14.59 -6.62
C THR A 120 3.05 -15.13 -8.00
N ASN A 121 3.28 -16.42 -8.26
CA ASN A 121 3.08 -17.03 -9.57
C ASN A 121 1.89 -18.01 -9.59
N ILE A 122 1.02 -17.98 -8.57
CA ILE A 122 -0.11 -18.93 -8.42
C ILE A 122 -1.08 -18.89 -9.60
N HIS A 123 -1.16 -17.74 -10.28
CA HIS A 123 -2.00 -17.55 -11.46
C HIS A 123 -1.45 -18.25 -12.71
N ASP A 124 -0.17 -18.62 -12.73
CA ASP A 124 0.47 -19.32 -13.84
C ASP A 124 0.31 -20.85 -13.73
N PHE A 125 -0.09 -21.35 -12.56
CA PHE A 125 -0.37 -22.76 -12.34
C PHE A 125 -1.87 -23.03 -12.56
N ASP A 126 -2.21 -23.49 -13.77
CA ASP A 126 -3.54 -24.03 -14.04
C ASP A 126 -3.67 -25.43 -13.40
N THR A 127 -4.89 -25.77 -12.97
CA THR A 127 -5.24 -27.05 -12.34
C THR A 127 -4.78 -28.24 -13.20
N ARG A 128 -4.84 -28.10 -14.53
CA ARG A 128 -4.38 -29.09 -15.50
C ARG A 128 -2.87 -29.33 -15.45
N THR A 129 -2.07 -28.28 -15.29
CA THR A 129 -0.60 -28.37 -15.19
C THR A 129 -0.17 -29.02 -13.87
N ILE A 130 -0.90 -28.76 -12.78
CA ILE A 130 -0.65 -29.41 -11.48
C ILE A 130 -0.98 -30.91 -11.55
N LEU A 131 -2.07 -31.28 -12.23
CA LEU A 131 -2.46 -32.68 -12.45
C LEU A 131 -1.43 -33.44 -13.32
N ASP A 132 -0.88 -32.80 -14.34
CA ASP A 132 0.12 -33.39 -15.23
C ASP A 132 1.52 -33.50 -14.57
N ALA A 133 1.90 -32.48 -13.78
CA ALA A 133 3.15 -32.49 -12.99
C ALA A 133 3.13 -33.48 -11.82
N GLY A 134 1.94 -33.81 -11.29
CA GLY A 134 1.73 -34.81 -10.25
C GLY A 134 1.96 -36.25 -10.71
N GLY A 135 2.13 -36.48 -12.02
CA GLY A 135 2.33 -37.80 -12.59
C GLY A 135 1.06 -38.64 -12.54
N ALA A 136 0.54 -39.00 -13.71
CA ALA A 136 -0.54 -39.97 -13.83
C ALA A 136 -0.22 -41.25 -13.03
N GLY A 137 -1.00 -41.53 -11.98
CA GLY A 137 -1.01 -42.84 -11.31
C GLY A 137 -1.00 -42.81 -9.79
N ASP A 138 0.03 -42.24 -9.16
CA ASP A 138 0.42 -42.73 -7.82
C ASP A 138 0.14 -41.77 -6.65
N ALA A 139 -0.16 -40.48 -6.90
CA ALA A 139 -0.37 -39.50 -5.82
C ALA A 139 -1.83 -39.38 -5.34
N PHE A 140 -2.80 -39.92 -6.09
CA PHE A 140 -4.22 -39.70 -5.85
C PHE A 140 -4.92 -40.86 -5.10
N ASP A 141 -4.23 -42.00 -4.93
CA ASP A 141 -4.73 -43.17 -4.20
C ASP A 141 -4.88 -42.88 -2.68
N ASP A 142 -4.08 -41.92 -2.15
CA ASP A 142 -4.10 -41.49 -0.74
C ASP A 142 -5.28 -40.55 -0.40
N VAL A 143 -5.95 -39.99 -1.41
CA VAL A 143 -7.08 -39.05 -1.24
C VAL A 143 -8.44 -39.77 -1.35
N GLY A 144 -8.43 -41.10 -1.54
CA GLY A 144 -9.65 -41.92 -1.59
C GLY A 144 -10.56 -41.64 -2.79
N LEU A 145 -10.06 -40.95 -3.82
CA LEU A 145 -10.81 -40.65 -5.03
C LEU A 145 -10.61 -41.78 -6.04
N PRO A 146 -11.68 -42.47 -6.46
CA PRO A 146 -11.55 -43.56 -7.42
C PRO A 146 -11.04 -43.02 -8.77
N SER A 147 -10.04 -43.68 -9.33
CA SER A 147 -9.39 -43.34 -10.61
C SER A 147 -10.37 -43.31 -11.80
N SER A 148 -11.55 -43.92 -11.66
CA SER A 148 -12.64 -43.88 -12.63
C SER A 148 -13.35 -42.53 -12.77
N VAL A 149 -13.18 -41.59 -11.82
CA VAL A 149 -13.77 -40.24 -11.91
C VAL A 149 -13.09 -39.39 -12.98
N PHE A 150 -11.85 -39.74 -13.34
CA PHE A 150 -11.01 -38.94 -14.23
C PHE A 150 -10.52 -39.72 -15.46
N GLU A 151 -11.02 -40.94 -15.67
CA GLU A 151 -10.79 -41.68 -16.90
C GLU A 151 -11.60 -41.02 -18.02
N GLU A 152 -10.92 -40.55 -19.07
CA GLU A 152 -11.52 -39.87 -20.22
C GLU A 152 -12.44 -40.81 -21.02
N GLY A 153 -13.68 -40.96 -20.55
CA GLY A 153 -14.85 -41.26 -21.35
C GLY A 153 -15.86 -40.14 -21.15
N GLU A 154 -16.58 -39.72 -22.19
CA GLU A 154 -17.73 -38.82 -22.05
C GLU A 154 -18.74 -39.44 -21.08
N LEU A 155 -18.63 -39.11 -19.79
CA LEU A 155 -19.62 -39.46 -18.78
C LEU A 155 -20.89 -38.68 -19.12
N ASN A 156 -21.90 -39.38 -19.62
CA ASN A 156 -23.21 -38.79 -19.85
C ASN A 156 -23.84 -38.42 -18.49
N GLU A 157 -24.65 -37.36 -18.47
CA GLU A 157 -25.32 -36.88 -17.25
C GLU A 157 -26.12 -38.00 -16.55
N ASP A 158 -26.65 -38.94 -17.32
CA ASP A 158 -27.39 -40.11 -16.81
C ASP A 158 -26.49 -41.09 -16.03
N GLU A 159 -25.23 -41.26 -16.44
CA GLU A 159 -24.28 -42.18 -15.80
C GLU A 159 -23.71 -41.57 -14.52
N LEU A 160 -23.59 -40.24 -14.48
CA LEU A 160 -23.22 -39.48 -13.29
C LEU A 160 -24.34 -39.49 -12.23
N LEU A 161 -25.60 -39.47 -12.65
CA LEU A 161 -26.75 -39.58 -11.75
C LEU A 161 -26.90 -40.98 -11.14
N ASP A 162 -26.65 -42.04 -11.92
CA ASP A 162 -26.69 -43.42 -11.42
C ASP A 162 -25.56 -43.68 -10.40
N ALA A 163 -24.36 -43.14 -10.64
CA ALA A 163 -23.25 -43.20 -9.69
C ALA A 163 -23.57 -42.48 -8.37
N LEU A 164 -24.21 -41.31 -8.42
CA LEU A 164 -24.65 -40.56 -7.24
C LEU A 164 -25.79 -41.26 -6.48
N GLU A 165 -26.69 -41.96 -7.17
CA GLU A 165 -27.76 -42.73 -6.54
C GLU A 165 -27.23 -44.03 -5.89
N SER A 166 -26.12 -44.57 -6.39
CA SER A 166 -25.45 -45.75 -5.83
C SER A 166 -24.61 -45.46 -4.57
N LEU A 167 -24.35 -44.18 -4.26
CA LEU A 167 -23.61 -43.77 -3.07
C LEU A 167 -24.52 -43.82 -1.83
N ASP A 168 -24.27 -44.79 -0.95
CA ASP A 168 -25.01 -44.95 0.30
C ASP A 168 -24.72 -43.76 1.24
N PRO A 169 -25.73 -43.13 1.85
CA PRO A 169 -25.54 -41.95 2.69
C PRO A 169 -24.76 -42.24 3.99
N GLU A 170 -24.61 -43.50 4.37
CA GLU A 170 -23.79 -43.91 5.52
C GLU A 170 -22.29 -43.69 5.29
N ASP A 171 -21.81 -43.76 4.04
CA ASP A 171 -20.39 -43.53 3.72
C ASP A 171 -20.03 -42.04 3.83
N LEU A 172 -20.98 -41.13 3.61
CA LEU A 172 -20.78 -39.68 3.70
C LEU A 172 -20.67 -39.18 5.15
N GLU A 173 -21.18 -39.92 6.15
CA GLU A 173 -20.99 -39.58 7.57
C GLU A 173 -19.54 -39.80 8.04
N THR A 174 -18.77 -40.65 7.35
CA THR A 174 -17.36 -40.90 7.70
C THR A 174 -16.40 -39.80 7.23
N LEU A 175 -16.88 -38.88 6.39
CA LEU A 175 -16.14 -37.77 5.80
C LEU A 175 -16.28 -36.44 6.56
N PHE A 176 -17.03 -36.40 7.67
CA PHE A 176 -17.20 -35.23 8.55
C PHE A 176 -16.75 -35.48 9.99
#